data_AF-A0A7V1LSL4-F1
#
_entry.id   AF-A0A7V1LSL4-F1
#
_cell.length_a   1.000
_cell.length_b   1.000
_cell.length_c   1.000
_cell.angle_alpha   90.00
_cell.angle_beta   90.00
_cell.angle_gamma   90.00
#
_symmetry.space_group_name_H-M   'P 1'
#
loop_
_entity.id
_entity.type
_entity.pdbx_description
1 polymer ?
#
loop_
_entity_poly.entity_id
_entity_poly.type
_entity_poly.pdbx_seq_one_letter_code
_entity_poly.pdbx_strand_id
1 'polypeptide(L)'
;MNTILKMAWRNIWRNKRRTILMMFSIFIAIVLSLFTRSMQKGTYANMISNVVKLSTGYIEIHKKGYWNNKSINETFVETNKLRNLLSNDKNLTLSIPRLESFALASSGKRTKGAVIIGTEPKLEDSLNHYSKKIIKGKYFKSGDKAVLVSDK
;
A
#
# COMPACT_ATOMS: atom_id res chain seq x y z
N MET A 1 35.13 41.21 -9.76
CA MET A 1 34.37 40.13 -9.10
C MET A 1 35.04 39.62 -7.81
N ASN A 2 36.34 39.27 -7.83
CA ASN A 2 37.06 38.70 -6.68
C ASN A 2 37.12 39.58 -5.42
N THR A 3 37.15 40.91 -5.58
CA THR A 3 37.19 41.86 -4.46
C THR A 3 35.89 41.89 -3.66
N ILE A 4 34.73 41.78 -4.32
CA ILE A 4 33.41 41.79 -3.68
C ILE A 4 33.23 40.51 -2.84
N LEU A 5 33.59 39.35 -3.40
CA LEU A 5 33.59 38.06 -2.68
C LEU A 5 34.49 38.11 -1.44
N LYS A 6 35.70 38.68 -1.56
CA LYS A 6 36.66 38.80 -0.45
C LYS A 6 36.17 39.74 0.66
N MET A 7 35.50 40.84 0.29
CA MET A 7 34.87 41.76 1.24
C MET A 7 33.66 41.11 1.94
N ALA A 8 32.80 40.41 1.19
CA ALA A 8 31.63 39.72 1.74
C ALA A 8 32.03 38.64 2.76
N TRP A 9 33.04 37.82 2.44
CA TRP A 9 33.57 36.79 3.35
C TRP A 9 34.08 37.39 4.66
N ARG A 10 34.92 38.43 4.59
CA ARG A 10 35.42 39.11 5.80
C ARG A 10 34.29 39.71 6.64
N ASN A 11 33.23 40.21 6.00
CA ASN A 11 32.06 40.78 6.68
C ASN A 11 31.27 39.72 7.46
N ILE A 12 31.00 38.57 6.83
CA ILE A 12 30.32 37.40 7.43
C ILE A 12 31.06 36.91 8.68
N TRP A 13 32.39 36.82 8.61
CA TRP A 13 33.24 36.35 9.72
C TRP A 13 33.46 37.40 10.82
N ARG A 14 33.23 38.69 10.54
CA ARG A 14 33.38 39.78 11.53
C ARG A 14 32.27 39.78 12.58
N ASN A 15 31.05 39.37 12.23
CA ASN A 15 29.92 39.32 13.16
C ASN A 15 29.34 37.90 13.29
N LYS A 16 30.16 36.98 13.83
CA LYS A 16 29.88 35.53 13.87
C LYS A 16 28.53 35.17 14.50
N ARG A 17 28.13 35.83 15.59
CA ARG A 17 26.85 35.55 16.28
C ARG A 17 25.65 35.78 15.35
N ARG A 18 25.60 36.94 14.71
CA ARG A 18 24.50 37.30 13.78
C ARG A 18 24.46 36.35 12.58
N THR A 19 25.62 36.04 12.00
CA THR A 19 25.72 35.13 10.85
C THR A 19 25.25 33.72 11.19
N ILE A 20 25.67 33.18 12.35
CA ILE A 20 25.29 31.83 12.78
C ILE A 20 23.77 31.73 12.98
N LEU A 21 23.14 32.72 13.64
CA LEU A 21 21.68 32.71 13.84
C LEU A 21 20.90 32.70 12.51
N MET A 22 21.32 33.52 11.53
CA MET A 22 20.69 33.54 10.21
C MET A 22 20.92 32.23 9.44
N MET A 23 22.15 31.70 9.43
CA MET A 23 22.45 30.42 8.78
C MET A 23 21.66 29.27 9.41
N PHE A 24 21.52 29.26 10.74
CA PHE A 24 20.81 28.20 11.45
C PHE A 24 19.30 28.21 11.14
N SER A 25 18.70 29.39 11.04
CA SER A 25 17.30 29.54 10.62
C SER A 25 17.07 28.97 9.20
N ILE A 26 17.93 29.34 8.25
CA ILE A 26 17.87 28.84 6.87
C ILE A 26 18.12 27.32 6.84
N PHE A 27 19.10 26.85 7.60
CA PHE A 27 19.43 25.43 7.71
C PHE A 27 18.24 24.62 8.21
N ILE A 28 17.60 25.03 9.32
CA ILE A 28 16.42 24.35 9.85
C ILE A 28 15.28 24.33 8.83
N ALA A 29 15.00 25.47 8.18
CA ALA A 29 13.94 25.57 7.19
C ALA A 29 14.16 24.61 6.01
N ILE A 30 15.40 24.52 5.50
CA ILE A 30 15.76 23.62 4.42
C ILE A 30 15.68 22.16 4.88
N VAL A 31 16.22 21.82 6.05
CA VAL A 31 16.20 20.46 6.59
C VAL A 31 14.77 19.97 6.78
N LEU A 32 13.89 20.77 7.38
CA LEU A 32 12.48 20.41 7.55
C LEU A 32 11.76 20.26 6.20
N SER A 33 12.03 21.15 5.25
CA SER A 33 11.44 21.08 3.90
C SER A 33 11.90 19.82 3.14
N LEU A 34 13.18 19.47 3.22
CA LEU A 34 13.72 18.27 2.59
C LEU A 34 13.28 17.00 3.28
N PHE A 35 13.17 17.02 4.62
CA PHE A 35 12.68 15.90 5.41
C PHE A 35 11.23 15.58 5.05
N THR A 36 10.35 16.57 5.11
CA THR A 36 8.92 16.41 4.76
C THR A 36 8.76 15.95 3.31
N ARG A 37 9.52 16.53 2.37
CA ARG A 37 9.48 16.11 0.96
C ARG A 37 9.95 14.67 0.76
N SER A 38 11.03 14.27 1.42
CA SER A 38 11.56 12.90 1.34
C SER A 38 10.59 11.91 1.97
N MET A 39 10.02 12.25 3.13
CA MET A 39 9.01 11.45 3.81
C MET A 39 7.78 11.26 2.92
N GLN A 40 7.23 12.35 2.35
CA GLN A 40 6.12 12.29 1.40
C GLN A 40 6.42 11.37 0.21
N LYS A 41 7.57 11.54 -0.45
CA LYS A 41 7.95 10.72 -1.60
C LYS A 41 8.07 9.24 -1.23
N GLY A 42 8.70 8.95 -0.09
CA GLY A 42 8.82 7.59 0.44
C GLY A 42 7.46 6.97 0.77
N THR A 43 6.58 7.73 1.44
CA THR A 43 5.23 7.25 1.77
C THR A 43 4.40 7.01 0.52
N TYR A 44 4.46 7.87 -0.50
CA TYR A 44 3.73 7.65 -1.75
C TYR A 44 4.22 6.42 -2.50
N ALA A 45 5.54 6.25 -2.62
CA ALA A 45 6.12 5.06 -3.27
C ALA A 45 5.71 3.76 -2.55
N ASN A 46 5.76 3.77 -1.21
CA ASN A 46 5.32 2.64 -0.41
C ASN A 46 3.80 2.40 -0.53
N MET A 47 2.99 3.46 -0.50
CA MET A 47 1.55 3.36 -0.65
C MET A 47 1.16 2.74 -1.99
N ILE A 48 1.77 3.19 -3.09
CA ILE A 48 1.54 2.64 -4.43
C ILE A 48 1.94 1.15 -4.47
N SER A 49 3.14 0.81 -3.96
CA SER A 49 3.57 -0.59 -3.92
C SER A 49 2.63 -1.47 -3.10
N ASN A 50 2.14 -0.96 -1.97
CA ASN A 50 1.23 -1.68 -1.09
C ASN A 50 -0.16 -1.85 -1.72
N VAL A 51 -0.72 -0.82 -2.35
CA VAL A 51 -2.03 -0.89 -3.02
C VAL A 51 -1.98 -1.94 -4.14
N VAL A 52 -0.90 -1.92 -4.94
CA VAL A 52 -0.72 -2.89 -6.03
C VAL A 52 -0.53 -4.31 -5.51
N LYS A 53 0.31 -4.52 -4.48
CA LYS A 53 0.59 -5.87 -3.98
C LYS A 53 -0.58 -6.44 -3.19
N LEU A 54 -1.13 -5.66 -2.25
CA LEU A 54 -2.05 -6.15 -1.24
C LEU A 54 -3.53 -6.00 -1.65
N SER A 55 -3.89 -4.94 -2.35
CA SER A 55 -5.31 -4.59 -2.56
C SER A 55 -5.82 -5.02 -3.93
N THR A 56 -5.40 -4.35 -5.00
CA THR A 56 -6.11 -4.42 -6.29
C THR A 56 -5.36 -5.16 -7.39
N GLY A 57 -4.08 -5.47 -7.18
CA GLY A 57 -3.20 -5.73 -8.32
C GLY A 57 -3.07 -4.48 -9.18
N TYR A 58 -2.66 -4.68 -10.43
CA TYR A 58 -2.61 -3.60 -11.43
C TYR A 58 -3.97 -3.35 -12.12
N ILE A 59 -4.80 -4.38 -12.23
CA ILE A 59 -6.08 -4.34 -12.93
C ILE A 59 -7.06 -5.25 -12.18
N GLU A 60 -8.28 -4.74 -11.95
CA GLU A 60 -9.40 -5.54 -11.44
C GLU A 60 -10.50 -5.64 -12.49
N ILE A 61 -11.14 -6.80 -12.56
CA ILE A 61 -12.27 -7.05 -13.43
C ILE A 61 -13.49 -7.20 -12.54
N HIS A 62 -14.51 -6.35 -12.76
CA HIS A 62 -15.74 -6.34 -11.98
C HIS A 62 -16.96 -6.33 -12.91
N LYS A 63 -18.09 -6.84 -12.43
CA LYS A 63 -19.38 -6.67 -13.11
C LYS A 63 -19.76 -5.17 -13.10
N LYS A 64 -20.38 -4.71 -14.20
CA LYS A 64 -20.93 -3.35 -14.27
C LYS A 64 -21.92 -3.13 -13.13
N GLY A 65 -21.70 -2.11 -12.31
CA GLY A 65 -22.55 -1.78 -11.15
C GLY A 65 -21.99 -2.22 -9.78
N TYR A 66 -20.95 -3.07 -9.74
CA TYR A 66 -20.30 -3.51 -8.50
C TYR A 66 -19.83 -2.35 -7.62
N TRP A 67 -19.27 -1.28 -8.21
CA TRP A 67 -18.81 -0.12 -7.46
C TRP A 67 -19.94 0.73 -6.87
N ASN A 68 -21.13 0.70 -7.47
CA ASN A 68 -22.31 1.39 -6.93
C ASN A 68 -22.90 0.60 -5.76
N ASN A 69 -22.84 -0.73 -5.84
CA ASN A 69 -23.30 -1.63 -4.79
C ASN A 69 -22.36 -2.83 -4.68
N LYS A 70 -21.44 -2.80 -3.70
CA LYS A 70 -20.49 -3.88 -3.38
C LYS A 70 -21.18 -5.06 -2.67
N SER A 71 -22.29 -5.51 -3.23
CA SER A 71 -23.03 -6.68 -2.76
C SER A 71 -22.51 -7.93 -3.47
N ILE A 72 -22.59 -9.07 -2.79
CA ILE A 72 -22.29 -10.37 -3.38
C ILE A 72 -23.16 -10.65 -4.62
N ASN A 73 -24.34 -10.04 -4.72
CA ASN A 73 -25.24 -10.16 -5.87
C ASN A 73 -24.73 -9.43 -7.13
N GLU A 74 -23.82 -8.46 -6.96
CA GLU A 74 -23.17 -7.75 -8.06
C GLU A 74 -21.79 -8.32 -8.40
N THR A 75 -21.49 -9.53 -7.93
CA THR A 75 -20.32 -10.28 -8.37
C THR A 75 -20.61 -11.02 -9.67
N PHE A 76 -19.58 -11.63 -10.27
CA PHE A 76 -19.70 -12.45 -11.45
C PHE A 76 -19.01 -13.79 -11.23
N VAL A 77 -19.48 -14.80 -11.95
CA VAL A 77 -18.82 -16.11 -11.98
C VAL A 77 -17.75 -16.07 -13.07
N GLU A 78 -16.55 -16.52 -12.73
CA GLU A 78 -15.47 -16.64 -13.70
C GLU A 78 -15.83 -17.66 -14.79
N THR A 79 -15.96 -17.19 -16.03
CA THR A 79 -16.22 -18.06 -17.18
C THR A 79 -14.92 -18.65 -17.71
N ASN A 80 -14.95 -19.90 -18.19
CA ASN A 80 -13.79 -20.53 -18.87
C ASN A 80 -13.21 -19.66 -20.01
N LYS A 81 -14.07 -18.89 -20.71
CA LYS A 81 -13.63 -17.93 -21.74
C LYS A 81 -12.73 -16.83 -21.17
N LEU A 82 -13.09 -16.27 -20.01
CA LEU A 82 -12.30 -15.24 -19.33
C LEU A 82 -10.97 -15.83 -18.86
N ARG A 83 -10.99 -17.01 -18.25
CA ARG A 83 -9.79 -17.69 -17.79
C ARG A 83 -8.81 -17.97 -18.94
N ASN A 84 -9.32 -18.43 -20.08
CA ASN A 84 -8.50 -18.69 -21.27
C ASN A 84 -7.93 -17.40 -21.88
N LEU A 85 -8.70 -16.31 -21.89
CA LEU A 85 -8.23 -15.02 -22.37
C LEU A 85 -7.07 -14.51 -21.50
N LEU A 86 -7.23 -14.58 -20.17
CA LEU A 86 -6.18 -14.16 -19.22
C LEU A 86 -4.94 -15.06 -19.29
N SER A 87 -5.12 -16.38 -19.45
CA SER A 87 -4.00 -17.33 -19.51
C SER A 87 -3.18 -17.25 -20.80
N ASN A 88 -3.76 -16.75 -21.89
CA ASN A 88 -3.09 -16.64 -23.19
C ASN A 88 -2.32 -15.33 -23.39
N ASP A 89 -2.49 -14.35 -22.51
CA ASP A 89 -1.77 -13.08 -22.59
C ASP A 89 -0.38 -13.22 -21.96
N LYS A 90 0.67 -13.05 -22.78
CA LYS A 90 2.07 -13.14 -22.34
C LYS A 90 2.48 -11.99 -21.40
N ASN A 91 1.74 -10.90 -21.37
CA ASN A 91 2.01 -9.77 -20.47
C ASN A 91 1.37 -9.96 -19.09
N LEU A 92 0.52 -10.97 -18.91
CA LEU A 92 -0.15 -11.24 -17.64
C LEU A 92 0.69 -12.18 -16.77
N THR A 93 1.23 -11.65 -15.67
CA THR A 93 2.04 -12.45 -14.73
C THR A 93 1.20 -13.37 -13.86
N LEU A 94 0.05 -12.88 -13.36
CA LEU A 94 -0.81 -13.63 -12.44
C LEU A 94 -2.24 -13.07 -12.47
N SER A 95 -3.23 -13.95 -12.36
CA SER A 95 -4.63 -13.60 -12.11
C SER A 95 -5.09 -14.33 -10.85
N ILE A 96 -5.73 -13.60 -9.93
CA ILE A 96 -6.21 -14.16 -8.67
C ILE A 96 -7.71 -13.84 -8.56
N PRO A 97 -8.58 -14.85 -8.50
CA PRO A 97 -9.99 -14.62 -8.23
C PRO A 97 -10.17 -14.23 -6.76
N ARG A 98 -10.87 -13.12 -6.51
CA ARG A 98 -11.24 -12.68 -5.16
C ARG A 98 -12.71 -12.38 -5.10
N LEU A 99 -13.32 -12.76 -3.98
CA LEU A 99 -14.70 -12.47 -3.62
C LEU A 99 -14.69 -11.61 -2.36
N GLU A 100 -15.14 -10.36 -2.46
CA GLU A 100 -15.25 -9.45 -1.33
C GLU A 100 -16.70 -9.37 -0.86
N SER A 101 -16.92 -9.45 0.45
CA SER A 101 -18.24 -9.27 1.05
C SER A 101 -18.11 -8.63 2.43
N PHE A 102 -19.20 -8.03 2.91
CA PHE A 102 -19.27 -7.44 4.24
C PHE A 102 -20.11 -8.33 5.15
N ALA A 103 -19.59 -8.60 6.34
CA ALA A 103 -20.30 -9.37 7.36
C ALA A 103 -20.09 -8.76 8.74
N LEU A 104 -20.89 -9.22 9.71
CA LEU A 104 -20.68 -8.92 11.12
C LEU A 104 -19.93 -10.08 11.77
N ALA A 105 -18.68 -9.84 12.14
CA ALA A 105 -17.93 -10.77 12.97
C ALA A 105 -18.33 -10.55 14.44
N SER A 106 -18.80 -11.61 15.09
CA SER A 106 -19.19 -11.58 16.50
C SER A 106 -18.34 -12.54 17.32
N SER A 107 -17.89 -12.08 18.49
CA SER A 107 -17.20 -12.91 19.48
C SER A 107 -17.65 -12.50 20.88
N GLY A 108 -18.33 -13.40 21.58
CA GLY A 108 -18.94 -13.13 22.88
C GLY A 108 -19.94 -11.98 22.80
N LYS A 109 -19.68 -10.90 23.54
CA LYS A 109 -20.54 -9.69 23.60
C LYS A 109 -20.13 -8.59 22.62
N ARG A 110 -19.18 -8.84 21.72
CA ARG A 110 -18.65 -7.82 20.79
C ARG A 110 -18.97 -8.21 19.36
N THR A 111 -19.57 -7.29 18.62
CA THR A 111 -19.85 -7.43 17.19
C THR A 111 -19.21 -6.28 16.45
N LYS A 112 -18.55 -6.57 15.32
CA LYS A 112 -17.93 -5.57 14.45
C LYS A 112 -18.20 -5.88 12.98
N GLY A 113 -18.29 -4.85 12.17
CA GLY A 113 -18.19 -4.99 10.71
C GLY A 113 -16.83 -5.56 10.35
N ALA A 114 -16.83 -6.58 9.50
CA ALA A 114 -15.66 -7.22 8.95
C ALA A 114 -15.82 -7.37 7.44
N VAL A 115 -14.73 -7.15 6.71
CA VAL A 115 -14.64 -7.50 5.29
C VAL A 115 -14.18 -8.94 5.21
N ILE A 116 -14.95 -9.76 4.51
CA ILE A 116 -14.62 -11.14 4.20
C ILE A 116 -14.08 -11.16 2.78
N ILE A 117 -12.86 -11.68 2.62
CA ILE A 117 -12.23 -11.87 1.32
C ILE A 117 -12.07 -13.38 1.10
N GLY A 118 -12.85 -13.93 0.19
CA GLY A 118 -12.66 -15.28 -0.35
C GLY A 118 -11.62 -15.24 -1.46
N THR A 119 -10.61 -16.10 -1.40
CA THR A 119 -9.53 -16.19 -2.38
C THR A 119 -9.02 -17.62 -2.47
N GLU A 120 -8.25 -17.94 -3.50
CA GLU A 120 -7.58 -19.23 -3.64
C GLU A 120 -6.25 -19.20 -2.86
N PRO A 121 -6.07 -19.99 -1.78
CA PRO A 121 -4.98 -19.78 -0.82
C PRO A 121 -3.58 -19.86 -1.45
N LYS A 122 -3.37 -20.78 -2.41
CA LYS A 122 -2.08 -20.97 -3.08
C LYS A 122 -1.72 -19.79 -4.00
N LEU A 123 -2.70 -19.29 -4.76
CA LEU A 123 -2.50 -18.16 -5.67
C LEU A 123 -2.33 -16.86 -4.89
N GLU A 124 -3.08 -16.69 -3.81
CA GLU A 124 -2.95 -15.54 -2.92
C GLU A 124 -1.57 -15.49 -2.25
N ASP A 125 -1.07 -16.64 -1.78
CA ASP A 125 0.21 -16.71 -1.10
C ASP A 125 1.41 -16.46 -2.03
N SER A 126 1.30 -16.82 -3.32
CA SER A 126 2.38 -16.56 -4.28
C SER A 126 2.60 -15.06 -4.52
N LEU A 127 1.55 -14.24 -4.40
CA LEU A 127 1.64 -12.79 -4.49
C LEU A 127 1.99 -12.15 -3.15
N ASN A 128 1.20 -12.42 -2.12
CA ASN A 128 1.25 -11.68 -0.85
C ASN A 128 2.12 -12.29 0.24
N HIS A 129 2.50 -13.56 0.06
CA HIS A 129 3.32 -14.33 0.98
C HIS A 129 2.76 -14.29 2.41
N TYR A 130 1.43 -14.42 2.55
CA TYR A 130 0.75 -14.42 3.84
C TYR A 130 1.24 -15.55 4.75
N SER A 131 1.60 -16.70 4.19
CA SER A 131 2.18 -17.84 4.92
C SER A 131 3.44 -17.45 5.72
N LYS A 132 4.26 -16.53 5.19
CA LYS A 132 5.48 -16.03 5.84
C LYS A 132 5.21 -14.97 6.91
N LYS A 133 3.99 -14.42 6.95
CA LYS A 133 3.59 -13.33 7.87
C LYS A 133 2.71 -13.83 9.01
N ILE A 134 2.53 -15.14 9.14
CA ILE A 134 1.72 -15.73 10.20
C ILE A 134 2.45 -15.60 11.54
N ILE A 135 1.79 -14.93 12.48
CA ILE A 135 2.29 -14.77 13.85
C ILE A 135 1.94 -16.02 14.69
N LYS A 136 0.71 -16.54 14.55
CA LYS A 136 0.22 -17.73 15.26
C LYS A 136 -0.67 -18.58 14.35
N GLY A 137 -0.59 -19.90 14.51
CA GLY A 137 -1.39 -20.86 13.74
C GLY A 137 -0.69 -21.35 12.48
N LYS A 138 -1.48 -21.74 11.47
CA LYS A 138 -1.00 -22.24 10.17
C LYS A 138 -1.80 -21.60 9.04
N TYR A 139 -1.16 -21.45 7.88
CA TYR A 139 -1.84 -20.96 6.69
C TYR A 139 -2.86 -22.00 6.21
N PHE A 140 -4.00 -21.54 5.74
CA PHE A 140 -5.11 -22.39 5.32
C PHE A 140 -4.89 -22.91 3.89
N LYS A 141 -5.40 -24.11 3.60
CA LYS A 141 -5.37 -24.72 2.27
C LYS A 141 -6.76 -24.68 1.63
N SER A 142 -6.80 -24.90 0.31
CA SER A 142 -8.06 -24.98 -0.42
C SER A 142 -8.92 -26.11 0.15
N GLY A 143 -10.17 -25.81 0.48
CA GLY A 143 -11.11 -26.74 1.15
C GLY A 143 -11.11 -26.70 2.68
N ASP A 144 -10.17 -26.02 3.32
CA ASP A 144 -10.17 -25.88 4.78
C ASP A 144 -11.28 -24.91 5.24
N LYS A 145 -12.01 -25.28 6.30
CA LYS A 145 -12.92 -24.37 7.01
C LYS A 145 -12.14 -23.50 8.00
N ALA A 146 -11.21 -22.70 7.48
CA ALA A 146 -10.33 -21.85 8.27
C ALA A 146 -10.44 -20.39 7.83
N VAL A 147 -10.13 -19.48 8.75
CA VAL A 147 -10.14 -18.04 8.50
C VAL A 147 -8.80 -17.47 8.98
N LEU A 148 -8.21 -16.61 8.16
CA LEU A 148 -7.06 -15.81 8.55
C LEU A 148 -7.54 -14.42 8.98
N VAL A 149 -7.11 -13.99 10.17
CA VAL A 149 -7.50 -12.70 10.76
C VAL A 149 -6.24 -11.88 10.93
N SER A 150 -6.27 -10.60 10.52
CA SER A 150 -5.17 -9.68 10.75
C SER A 150 -5.07 -9.33 12.23
N ASP A 151 -3.85 -9.31 12.76
CA ASP A 151 -3.61 -8.72 14.07
C ASP A 151 -3.79 -7.19 13.99
N LYS A 152 -4.13 -6.58 15.13
CA LYS A 152 -4.55 -5.18 15.22
C LYS A 152 -3.44 -4.17 14.96
#